data_AF-A0A225UBT6-F1
#
_entry.id   AF-A0A225UBT6-F1
#
_cell.length_a   1.000
_cell.length_b   1.000
_cell.length_c   1.000
_cell.angle_alpha   90.00
_cell.angle_beta   90.00
_cell.angle_gamma   90.00
#
_symmetry.space_group_name_H-M   'P 1'
#
loop_
_entity.id
_entity.type
_entity.pdbx_description
1 polymer ?
#
loop_
_entity_poly.entity_id
_entity_poly.type
_entity_poly.pdbx_seq_one_letter_code
_entity_poly.pdbx_strand_id
1 'polypeptide(L)'
;MDGRLAEMLRFYATLHKGPNVRGRTTFKRRLDAARSFEDVLSCNEPVPADTLTEVGRELAAAQAALKSAEASRTVIENKLFAEQCARANAETWAQQFSVDRDAAHKEIKLVKSREASLNVQISEMNAVIKSAFKKSHENLHKILCQTDPKETTLTLKLRERNRDLVRRVKRLEKANSALSSRLRLEDMDPEALALMVEGDVFICILTDLSLILS
;
A
#
# COMPACT_ATOMS: atom_id res chain seq x y z
N MET A 1 -20.52 20.55 -107.30
CA MET A 1 -20.32 21.01 -105.90
C MET A 1 -19.62 22.34 -105.98
N ASP A 2 -20.30 23.42 -105.60
CA ASP A 2 -19.77 24.79 -105.68
C ASP A 2 -18.52 24.96 -104.81
N GLY A 3 -17.46 25.54 -105.38
CA GLY A 3 -16.16 25.71 -104.69
C GLY A 3 -16.24 26.45 -103.35
N ARG A 4 -17.29 27.26 -103.14
CA ARG A 4 -17.56 28.01 -101.90
C ARG A 4 -17.91 27.12 -100.71
N LEU A 5 -18.62 26.00 -100.94
CA LEU A 5 -18.97 25.05 -99.88
C LEU A 5 -17.72 24.30 -99.39
N ALA A 6 -16.85 23.89 -100.31
CA ALA A 6 -15.59 23.22 -99.98
C ALA A 6 -14.65 24.11 -99.15
N GLU A 7 -14.61 25.41 -99.44
CA GLU A 7 -13.79 26.37 -98.71
C GLU A 7 -14.29 26.60 -97.27
N MET A 8 -15.60 26.74 -97.09
CA MET A 8 -16.22 26.87 -95.77
C MET A 8 -15.98 25.63 -94.89
N LEU A 9 -16.01 24.44 -95.50
CA LEU A 9 -15.72 23.18 -94.81
C LEU A 9 -14.26 23.07 -94.37
N ARG A 10 -13.30 23.48 -95.20
CA ARG A 10 -11.87 23.54 -94.83
C ARG A 10 -11.62 24.52 -93.68
N PHE A 11 -12.30 25.67 -93.70
CA PHE A 11 -12.21 26.65 -92.63
C PHE A 11 -12.76 26.11 -91.30
N TYR A 12 -13.95 25.49 -91.34
CA TYR A 12 -14.55 24.87 -90.15
C TYR A 12 -13.69 23.74 -89.58
N ALA A 13 -13.17 22.85 -90.44
CA ALA A 13 -12.28 21.77 -90.04
C ALA A 13 -10.99 22.31 -89.39
N THR A 14 -10.46 23.44 -89.82
CA THR A 14 -9.26 24.07 -89.22
C THR A 14 -9.55 24.61 -87.81
N LEU A 15 -10.71 25.23 -87.62
CA LEU A 15 -11.12 25.81 -86.33
C LEU A 15 -11.38 24.75 -85.27
N HIS A 16 -12.01 23.63 -85.65
CA HIS A 16 -12.39 22.55 -84.72
C HIS A 16 -11.21 21.68 -84.24
N LYS A 17 -10.04 21.82 -84.87
CA LYS A 17 -8.84 21.06 -84.51
C LYS A 17 -7.97 21.85 -83.53
N GLY A 18 -7.57 21.16 -82.46
CA GLY A 18 -6.68 21.70 -81.44
C GLY A 18 -5.29 22.09 -81.98
N PRO A 19 -4.54 22.93 -81.26
CA PRO A 19 -3.28 23.52 -81.73
C PRO A 19 -2.23 22.49 -82.18
N ASN A 20 -2.19 21.30 -81.56
CA ASN A 20 -1.28 20.21 -81.92
C ASN A 20 -1.53 19.60 -83.31
N VAL A 21 -2.75 19.66 -83.84
CA VAL A 21 -3.10 19.14 -85.18
C VAL A 21 -2.95 20.24 -86.23
N ARG A 22 -3.29 21.48 -85.87
CA ARG A 22 -3.19 22.66 -86.75
C ARG A 22 -1.75 22.94 -87.22
N GLY A 23 -0.76 22.61 -86.38
CA GLY A 23 0.66 22.78 -86.69
C GLY A 23 1.27 21.73 -87.64
N ARG A 24 0.55 20.65 -87.98
CA ARG A 24 1.10 19.58 -88.83
C ARG A 24 1.03 19.96 -90.31
N THR A 25 2.19 20.02 -90.95
CA THR A 25 2.35 20.40 -92.37
C THR A 25 1.70 19.40 -93.33
N THR A 26 1.64 18.11 -92.98
CA THR A 26 0.99 17.06 -93.77
C THR A 26 -0.53 17.18 -93.76
N PHE A 27 -1.13 17.40 -92.58
CA PHE A 27 -2.57 17.63 -92.42
C PHE A 27 -3.04 18.86 -93.20
N LYS A 28 -2.33 19.98 -93.05
CA LYS A 28 -2.66 21.23 -93.75
C LYS A 28 -2.64 21.04 -95.28
N ARG A 29 -1.62 20.38 -95.81
CA ARG A 29 -1.51 20.10 -97.26
C ARG A 29 -2.65 19.22 -97.79
N ARG A 30 -3.08 18.22 -97.01
CA ARG A 30 -4.24 17.37 -97.36
C ARG A 30 -5.55 18.14 -97.33
N LEU A 31 -5.73 18.97 -96.29
CA LEU A 31 -6.90 19.82 -96.14
C LEU A 31 -7.00 20.85 -97.28
N ASP A 32 -5.89 21.48 -97.66
CA ASP A 32 -5.82 22.44 -98.76
C ASP A 32 -6.12 21.79 -100.13
N ALA A 33 -5.76 20.51 -100.30
CA ALA A 33 -6.01 19.74 -101.52
C ALA A 33 -7.44 19.13 -101.60
N ALA A 34 -8.21 19.13 -100.51
CA ALA A 34 -9.54 18.56 -100.45
C ALA A 34 -10.53 19.32 -101.34
N ARG A 35 -11.28 18.61 -102.20
CA ARG A 35 -12.23 19.21 -103.15
C ARG A 35 -13.69 18.87 -102.84
N SER A 36 -13.93 17.95 -101.92
CA SER A 36 -15.25 17.52 -101.48
C SER A 36 -15.36 17.43 -99.96
N PHE A 37 -16.59 17.30 -99.46
CA PHE A 37 -16.86 17.07 -98.04
C PHE A 37 -16.21 15.77 -97.54
N GLU A 38 -16.25 14.71 -98.35
CA GLU A 38 -15.64 13.42 -98.02
C GLU A 38 -14.12 13.51 -97.93
N ASP A 39 -13.50 14.31 -98.81
CA ASP A 39 -12.05 14.58 -98.74
C ASP A 39 -11.68 15.27 -97.42
N VAL A 40 -12.49 16.24 -96.98
CA VAL A 40 -12.27 16.97 -95.71
C VAL A 40 -12.44 16.05 -94.51
N LEU A 41 -13.44 15.15 -94.50
CA LEU A 41 -13.59 14.13 -93.46
C LEU A 41 -12.41 13.13 -93.45
N SER A 42 -11.91 12.80 -94.63
CA SER A 42 -10.77 11.89 -94.83
C SER A 42 -9.41 12.56 -94.56
N CYS A 43 -9.35 13.88 -94.34
CA CYS A 43 -8.11 14.59 -94.00
C CYS A 43 -7.58 14.25 -92.61
N ASN A 44 -8.38 13.59 -91.76
CA ASN A 44 -7.89 13.06 -90.51
C ASN A 44 -6.81 12.01 -90.80
N GLU A 45 -5.58 12.32 -90.40
CA GLU A 45 -4.52 11.31 -90.36
C GLU A 45 -4.99 10.21 -89.39
N PRO A 46 -4.99 8.92 -89.79
CA PRO A 46 -5.22 7.85 -88.84
C PRO A 46 -4.25 8.07 -87.70
N VAL A 47 -4.77 8.14 -86.47
CA VAL A 47 -3.93 8.24 -85.29
C VAL A 47 -2.98 7.04 -85.37
N PRO A 48 -1.65 7.24 -85.41
CA PRO A 48 -0.72 6.14 -85.58
C PRO A 48 -1.00 5.06 -84.54
N ALA A 49 -1.09 3.80 -84.95
CA ALA A 49 -1.43 2.69 -84.05
C ALA A 49 -0.55 2.69 -82.78
N ASP A 50 0.72 3.08 -82.93
CA ASP A 50 1.70 3.22 -81.85
C ASP A 50 1.28 4.26 -80.80
N THR A 51 0.68 5.38 -81.22
CA THR A 51 0.23 6.44 -80.30
C THR A 51 -1.02 6.06 -79.51
N LEU A 52 -1.97 5.31 -80.11
CA LEU A 52 -3.10 4.76 -79.36
C LEU A 52 -2.66 3.67 -78.38
N THR A 53 -1.65 2.89 -78.76
CA THR A 53 -1.05 1.87 -77.89
C THR A 53 -0.34 2.52 -76.70
N GLU A 54 0.39 3.63 -76.92
CA GLU A 54 1.02 4.41 -75.84
C GLU A 54 -0.02 4.97 -74.86
N VAL A 55 -1.04 5.67 -75.36
CA VAL A 55 -2.10 6.23 -74.53
C VAL A 55 -2.85 5.13 -73.75
N GLY A 56 -3.06 3.96 -74.35
CA GLY A 56 -3.64 2.81 -73.67
C GLY A 56 -2.77 2.30 -72.51
N ARG A 57 -1.43 2.27 -72.69
CA ARG A 57 -0.48 1.92 -71.62
C ARG A 57 -0.47 2.96 -70.51
N GLU A 58 -0.42 4.24 -70.86
CA GLU A 58 -0.48 5.34 -69.88
C GLU A 58 -1.78 5.31 -69.07
N LEU A 59 -2.93 5.08 -69.73
CA LEU A 59 -4.22 4.97 -69.06
C LEU A 59 -4.26 3.78 -68.10
N ALA A 60 -3.75 2.61 -68.52
CA ALA A 60 -3.66 1.43 -67.67
C ALA A 60 -2.73 1.69 -66.46
N ALA A 61 -1.60 2.36 -66.67
CA ALA A 61 -0.68 2.74 -65.60
C ALA A 61 -1.33 3.74 -64.62
N ALA A 62 -2.04 4.74 -65.12
CA ALA A 62 -2.78 5.70 -64.31
C ALA A 62 -3.89 5.03 -63.48
N GLN A 63 -4.62 4.09 -64.08
CA GLN A 63 -5.63 3.30 -63.36
C GLN A 63 -5.02 2.42 -62.26
N ALA A 64 -3.87 1.80 -62.52
CA ALA A 64 -3.15 1.03 -61.51
C ALA A 64 -2.65 1.93 -60.37
N ALA A 65 -2.12 3.11 -60.70
CA ALA A 65 -1.67 4.10 -59.72
C ALA A 65 -2.84 4.61 -58.86
N LEU A 66 -4.00 4.89 -59.47
CA LEU A 66 -5.20 5.30 -58.75
C LEU A 66 -5.66 4.23 -57.75
N LYS A 67 -5.77 2.97 -58.18
CA LYS A 67 -6.14 1.86 -57.30
C LYS A 67 -5.13 1.66 -56.16
N SER A 68 -3.85 1.82 -56.45
CA SER A 68 -2.79 1.77 -55.43
C SER A 68 -2.91 2.92 -54.43
N ALA A 69 -3.25 4.11 -54.88
CA ALA A 69 -3.47 5.28 -54.03
C ALA A 69 -4.73 5.12 -53.16
N GLU A 70 -5.83 4.60 -53.72
CA GLU A 70 -7.06 4.28 -52.98
C GLU A 70 -6.81 3.22 -51.90
N ALA A 71 -6.08 2.14 -52.23
CA ALA A 71 -5.66 1.15 -51.24
C ALA A 71 -4.82 1.79 -50.13
N SER A 72 -3.84 2.64 -50.48
CA SER A 72 -3.01 3.34 -49.50
C SER A 72 -3.84 4.27 -48.60
N ARG A 73 -4.82 4.97 -49.18
CA ARG A 73 -5.76 5.82 -48.44
C ARG A 73 -6.54 5.02 -47.40
N THR A 74 -7.11 3.87 -47.76
CA THR A 74 -7.85 3.03 -46.80
C THR A 74 -6.97 2.54 -45.65
N VAL A 75 -5.70 2.20 -45.92
CA VAL A 75 -4.74 1.81 -44.88
C VAL A 75 -4.48 2.96 -43.91
N ILE A 76 -4.32 4.19 -44.41
CA ILE A 76 -4.11 5.37 -43.57
C ILE A 76 -5.36 5.69 -42.75
N GLU A 77 -6.55 5.61 -43.34
CA GLU A 77 -7.82 5.84 -42.65
C GLU A 77 -8.01 4.84 -41.50
N ASN A 78 -7.74 3.56 -41.72
CA ASN A 78 -7.81 2.54 -40.67
C ASN A 78 -6.80 2.78 -39.54
N LYS A 79 -5.57 3.20 -39.87
CA LYS A 79 -4.55 3.56 -38.86
C LYS A 79 -4.97 4.78 -38.06
N LEU A 80 -5.48 5.81 -38.73
CA LEU A 80 -5.95 7.03 -38.07
C LEU A 80 -7.09 6.71 -37.09
N PHE A 81 -8.03 5.86 -37.49
CA PHE A 81 -9.11 5.43 -36.61
C PHE A 81 -8.60 4.69 -35.37
N ALA A 82 -7.67 3.74 -35.55
CA ALA A 82 -7.07 3.02 -34.43
C ALA A 82 -6.35 3.96 -33.44
N GLU A 83 -5.58 4.92 -33.96
CA GLU A 83 -4.90 5.95 -33.15
C GLU A 83 -5.91 6.86 -32.41
N GLN A 84 -7.00 7.25 -33.06
CA GLN A 84 -8.06 8.03 -32.40
C GLN A 84 -8.72 7.26 -31.26
N CYS A 85 -8.99 5.97 -31.43
CA CYS A 85 -9.50 5.12 -30.36
C CYS A 85 -8.49 4.99 -29.21
N ALA A 86 -7.21 4.77 -29.50
CA ALA A 86 -6.15 4.69 -28.50
C ALA A 86 -6.02 5.99 -27.70
N ARG A 87 -6.09 7.14 -28.38
CA ARG A 87 -6.07 8.46 -27.74
C ARG A 87 -7.27 8.69 -26.85
N ALA A 88 -8.48 8.38 -27.31
CA ALA A 88 -9.70 8.53 -26.50
C ALA A 88 -9.65 7.67 -25.22
N ASN A 89 -9.13 6.44 -25.34
CA ASN A 89 -8.90 5.57 -24.19
C ASN A 89 -7.88 6.17 -23.22
N ALA A 90 -6.76 6.70 -23.72
CA ALA A 90 -5.74 7.34 -22.90
C ALA A 90 -6.26 8.60 -22.18
N GLU A 91 -7.08 9.42 -22.84
CA GLU A 91 -7.72 10.59 -22.25
C GLU A 91 -8.68 10.20 -21.12
N THR A 92 -9.43 9.10 -21.30
CA THR A 92 -10.32 8.56 -20.26
C THR A 92 -9.52 8.12 -19.02
N TRP A 93 -8.42 7.39 -19.21
CA TRP A 93 -7.54 7.00 -18.10
C TRP A 93 -6.91 8.21 -17.41
N ALA A 94 -6.48 9.22 -18.17
CA ALA A 94 -5.91 10.45 -17.60
C ALA A 94 -6.93 11.19 -16.71
N GLN A 95 -8.19 11.26 -17.14
CA GLN A 95 -9.27 11.84 -16.34
C GLN A 95 -9.51 11.03 -15.07
N GLN A 96 -9.58 9.70 -15.17
CA GLN A 96 -9.78 8.82 -14.02
C GLN A 96 -8.66 8.99 -12.99
N PHE A 97 -7.39 8.95 -13.42
CA PHE A 97 -6.25 9.16 -12.53
C PHE A 97 -6.24 10.54 -11.89
N SER A 98 -6.72 11.59 -12.59
CA SER A 98 -6.86 12.91 -11.99
C SER A 98 -7.89 12.90 -10.86
N VAL A 99 -9.04 12.26 -11.06
CA VAL A 99 -10.09 12.15 -10.03
C VAL A 99 -9.59 11.37 -8.82
N ASP A 100 -8.94 10.22 -9.05
CA ASP A 100 -8.41 9.37 -7.98
C ASP A 100 -7.31 10.07 -7.19
N ARG A 101 -6.41 10.79 -7.88
CA ARG A 101 -5.39 11.63 -7.24
C ARG A 101 -6.04 12.67 -6.33
N ASP A 102 -7.06 13.38 -6.80
CA ASP A 102 -7.71 14.43 -6.04
C ASP A 102 -8.48 13.87 -4.82
N ALA A 103 -9.08 12.68 -4.95
CA ALA A 103 -9.68 11.94 -3.85
C ALA A 103 -8.63 11.54 -2.80
N ALA A 104 -7.51 10.94 -3.23
CA ALA A 104 -6.41 10.56 -2.35
C ALA A 104 -5.82 11.76 -1.59
N HIS A 105 -5.69 12.92 -2.24
CA HIS A 105 -5.23 14.15 -1.57
C HIS A 105 -6.18 14.60 -0.46
N LYS A 106 -7.51 14.45 -0.65
CA LYS A 106 -8.50 14.76 0.40
C LYS A 106 -8.38 13.80 1.58
N GLU A 107 -8.20 12.51 1.32
CA GLU A 107 -8.00 11.51 2.37
C GLU A 107 -6.72 11.75 3.16
N ILE A 108 -5.59 12.04 2.49
CA ILE A 108 -4.32 12.37 3.15
C ILE A 108 -4.50 13.57 4.08
N LYS A 109 -5.25 14.60 3.67
CA LYS A 109 -5.50 15.77 4.50
C LYS A 109 -6.31 15.42 5.75
N LEU A 110 -7.30 14.54 5.63
CA LEU A 110 -8.10 14.06 6.76
C LEU A 110 -7.29 13.18 7.71
N VAL A 111 -6.46 12.28 7.18
CA VAL A 111 -5.57 11.44 8.00
C VAL A 111 -4.60 12.30 8.79
N LYS A 112 -3.97 13.30 8.15
CA LYS A 112 -3.05 14.23 8.83
C LYS A 112 -3.72 15.02 9.96
N SER A 113 -4.95 15.50 9.77
CA SER A 113 -5.66 16.21 10.83
C SER A 113 -6.01 15.28 12.00
N ARG A 114 -6.41 14.03 11.70
CA ARG A 114 -6.69 13.03 12.73
C ARG A 114 -5.43 12.61 13.49
N GLU A 115 -4.32 12.43 12.80
CA GLU A 115 -3.01 12.16 13.41
C GLU A 115 -2.61 13.28 14.38
N ALA A 116 -2.73 14.54 13.97
CA ALA A 116 -2.46 15.68 14.83
C ALA A 116 -3.35 15.68 16.09
N SER A 117 -4.65 15.40 15.94
CA SER A 117 -5.58 15.29 17.08
C SER A 117 -5.21 14.15 18.03
N LEU A 118 -4.85 12.97 17.50
CA LEU A 118 -4.43 11.84 18.32
C LEU A 118 -3.13 12.14 19.07
N ASN A 119 -2.17 12.81 18.43
CA ASN A 119 -0.92 13.21 19.08
C ASN A 119 -1.14 14.17 20.26
N VAL A 120 -2.12 15.07 20.16
CA VAL A 120 -2.55 15.92 21.27
C VAL A 120 -3.14 15.08 22.40
N GLN A 121 -4.09 14.19 22.10
CA GLN A 121 -4.73 13.32 23.10
C GLN A 121 -3.72 12.40 23.81
N ILE A 122 -2.75 11.84 23.07
CA ILE A 122 -1.67 11.03 23.64
C ILE A 122 -0.82 11.88 24.59
N SER A 123 -0.49 13.11 24.20
CA SER A 123 0.30 14.03 25.04
C SER A 123 -0.44 14.40 26.33
N GLU A 124 -1.74 14.68 26.25
CA GLU A 124 -2.60 14.96 27.39
C GLU A 124 -2.69 13.75 28.33
N MET A 125 -2.94 12.56 27.78
CA MET A 125 -3.01 11.32 28.56
C MET A 125 -1.67 11.01 29.25
N ASN A 126 -0.55 11.21 28.57
CA ASN A 126 0.78 11.08 29.17
C ASN A 126 0.99 12.05 30.33
N ALA A 127 0.50 13.30 30.22
CA ALA A 127 0.58 14.28 31.30
C ALA A 127 -0.26 13.85 32.52
N VAL A 128 -1.47 13.34 32.30
CA VAL A 128 -2.35 12.81 33.36
C VAL A 128 -1.70 11.62 34.06
N ILE A 129 -1.19 10.65 33.30
CA ILE A 129 -0.51 9.47 33.82
C ILE A 129 0.70 9.89 34.68
N LYS A 130 1.55 10.78 34.15
CA LYS A 130 2.73 11.28 34.87
C LYS A 130 2.36 11.97 36.18
N SER A 131 1.29 12.79 36.17
CA SER A 131 0.78 13.45 37.38
C SER A 131 0.26 12.44 38.42
N ALA A 132 -0.51 11.45 37.98
CA ALA A 132 -1.03 10.41 38.86
C ALA A 132 0.09 9.58 39.50
N PHE A 133 1.08 9.15 38.72
CA PHE A 133 2.25 8.43 39.23
C PHE A 133 3.04 9.26 40.23
N LYS A 134 3.28 10.54 39.93
CA LYS A 134 3.97 11.46 40.85
C LYS A 134 3.25 11.55 42.19
N LYS A 135 1.93 11.78 42.17
CA LYS A 135 1.11 11.88 43.39
C LYS A 135 1.11 10.57 44.18
N SER A 136 1.01 9.43 43.49
CA SER A 136 1.10 8.11 44.14
C SER A 136 2.46 7.90 44.80
N HIS A 137 3.54 8.27 44.13
CA HIS A 137 4.90 8.16 44.67
C HIS A 137 5.10 9.05 45.91
N GLU A 138 4.64 10.30 45.86
CA GLU A 138 4.67 11.22 47.02
C GLU A 138 3.88 10.67 48.21
N ASN A 139 2.69 10.13 47.97
CA ASN A 139 1.87 9.50 49.01
C ASN A 139 2.56 8.28 49.63
N LEU A 140 3.12 7.41 48.80
CA LEU A 140 3.86 6.23 49.27
C LEU A 140 5.07 6.64 50.09
N HIS A 141 5.86 7.61 49.62
CA HIS A 141 7.00 8.15 50.36
C HIS A 141 6.58 8.68 51.74
N LYS A 142 5.47 9.43 51.82
CA LYS A 142 4.93 9.94 53.10
C LYS A 142 4.56 8.81 54.05
N ILE A 143 3.87 7.77 53.55
CA ILE A 143 3.51 6.59 54.36
C ILE A 143 4.78 5.89 54.85
N LEU A 144 5.76 5.67 53.98
CA LEU A 144 7.03 5.04 54.36
C LEU A 144 7.77 5.85 55.43
N CYS A 145 7.86 7.17 55.30
CA CYS A 145 8.47 8.03 56.33
C CYS A 145 7.73 8.00 57.68
N GLN A 146 6.41 7.80 57.67
CA GLN A 146 5.61 7.67 58.90
C GLN A 146 5.65 6.27 59.51
N THR A 147 5.84 5.26 58.67
CA THR A 147 5.83 3.84 59.05
C THR A 147 7.22 3.32 59.35
N ASP A 148 8.28 4.05 58.99
CA ASP A 148 9.63 3.79 59.48
C ASP A 148 9.54 3.73 61.01
N PRO A 149 9.60 2.53 61.60
CA PRO A 149 9.39 2.41 63.02
C PRO A 149 10.65 2.99 63.60
N LYS A 150 10.59 4.26 64.04
CA LYS A 150 11.57 4.80 64.98
C LYS A 150 11.70 3.71 66.02
N GLU A 151 12.87 3.08 66.09
CA GLU A 151 13.16 2.07 67.10
C GLU A 151 13.08 2.79 68.44
N THR A 152 11.86 2.86 68.98
CA THR A 152 11.64 3.46 70.27
C THR A 152 12.34 2.57 71.27
N THR A 153 12.84 3.18 72.35
CA THR A 153 13.44 2.46 73.47
C THR A 153 12.55 1.30 73.95
N LEU A 154 11.22 1.42 73.82
CA LEU A 154 10.26 0.36 74.13
C LEU A 154 10.37 -0.83 73.17
N THR A 155 10.43 -0.61 71.86
CA THR A 155 10.62 -1.68 70.86
C THR A 155 11.93 -2.44 71.04
N LEU A 156 13.02 -1.73 71.38
CA LEU A 156 14.31 -2.36 71.69
C LEU A 156 14.22 -3.23 72.96
N LYS A 157 13.65 -2.68 74.03
CA LYS A 157 13.43 -3.42 75.29
C LYS A 157 12.54 -4.66 75.09
N LEU A 158 11.49 -4.56 74.28
CA LEU A 158 10.61 -5.68 73.96
C LEU A 158 11.33 -6.78 73.16
N ARG A 159 12.16 -6.41 72.17
CA ARG A 159 12.98 -7.40 71.45
C ARG A 159 13.96 -8.10 72.37
N GLU A 160 14.63 -7.35 73.24
CA GLU A 160 15.58 -7.93 74.20
C GLU A 160 14.88 -8.87 75.20
N ARG A 161 13.72 -8.45 75.74
CA ARG A 161 12.86 -9.30 76.60
C ARG A 161 12.41 -10.57 75.88
N ASN A 162 12.00 -10.49 74.61
CA ASN A 162 11.62 -11.67 73.84
C ASN A 162 12.80 -12.62 73.62
N ARG A 163 14.00 -12.09 73.32
CA ARG A 163 15.21 -12.92 73.23
C ARG A 163 15.50 -13.62 74.55
N ASP A 164 15.37 -12.93 75.68
CA ASP A 164 15.55 -13.54 77.00
C ASP A 164 14.50 -14.61 77.31
N LEU A 165 13.22 -14.34 77.03
CA LEU A 165 12.14 -15.31 77.20
C LEU A 165 12.38 -16.57 76.36
N VAL A 166 12.80 -16.44 75.11
CA VAL A 166 13.16 -17.59 74.26
C VAL A 166 14.30 -18.41 74.89
N ARG A 167 15.33 -17.75 75.45
CA ARG A 167 16.41 -18.48 76.15
C ARG A 167 15.91 -19.19 77.40
N ARG A 168 15.01 -18.56 78.16
CA ARG A 168 14.40 -19.14 79.37
C ARG A 168 13.53 -20.35 79.03
N VAL A 169 12.68 -20.24 78.02
CA VAL A 169 11.86 -21.36 77.50
C VAL A 169 12.76 -22.52 77.11
N LYS A 170 13.83 -22.26 76.35
CA LYS A 170 14.78 -23.32 75.95
C LYS A 170 15.47 -23.99 77.15
N ARG A 171 15.82 -23.23 78.20
CA ARG A 171 16.38 -23.80 79.43
C ARG A 171 15.36 -24.67 80.17
N LEU A 172 14.11 -24.20 80.27
CA LEU A 172 13.02 -24.94 80.89
C LEU A 172 12.66 -26.21 80.13
N GLU A 173 12.59 -26.17 78.81
CA GLU A 173 12.38 -27.35 77.96
C GLU A 173 13.47 -28.39 78.19
N LYS A 174 14.74 -27.96 78.28
CA LYS A 174 15.86 -28.85 78.58
C LYS A 174 15.75 -29.47 79.98
N ALA A 175 15.43 -28.66 80.98
CA ALA A 175 15.23 -29.15 82.35
C ALA A 175 14.06 -30.14 82.41
N ASN A 176 12.94 -29.82 81.77
CA ASN A 176 11.77 -30.67 81.72
C ASN A 176 12.05 -32.00 81.01
N SER A 177 12.79 -31.97 79.89
CA SER A 177 13.23 -33.19 79.21
C SER A 177 14.13 -34.05 80.10
N ALA A 178 15.07 -33.43 80.82
CA ALA A 178 15.94 -34.15 81.76
C ALA A 178 15.15 -34.78 82.90
N LEU A 179 14.17 -34.08 83.47
CA LEU A 179 13.29 -34.60 84.52
C LEU A 179 12.43 -35.75 84.01
N SER A 180 11.77 -35.56 82.86
CA SER A 180 10.95 -36.60 82.23
C SER A 180 11.78 -37.85 81.91
N SER A 181 13.07 -37.68 81.56
CA SER A 181 13.97 -38.82 81.33
C SER A 181 14.37 -39.58 82.60
N ARG A 182 14.43 -38.89 83.75
CA ARG A 182 14.79 -39.48 85.06
C ARG A 182 13.58 -40.08 85.76
N LEU A 183 12.42 -39.44 85.62
CA LEU A 183 11.14 -39.86 86.18
C LEU A 183 10.40 -40.72 85.16
N ARG A 184 10.98 -41.85 84.76
CA ARG A 184 10.25 -42.85 83.97
C ARG A 184 9.23 -43.54 84.88
N LEU A 185 8.05 -42.91 84.99
CA LEU A 185 6.96 -43.37 85.85
C LEU A 185 6.51 -44.80 85.51
N GLU A 186 6.69 -45.25 84.26
CA GLU A 186 6.38 -46.62 83.84
C GLU A 186 7.26 -47.70 84.51
N ASP A 187 8.48 -47.34 84.94
CA ASP A 187 9.42 -48.25 85.62
C ASP A 187 9.29 -48.15 87.16
N MET A 188 8.41 -47.29 87.66
CA MET A 188 8.21 -47.06 89.09
C MET A 188 7.09 -47.97 89.64
N ASP A 189 7.34 -48.51 90.83
CA ASP A 189 6.37 -49.32 91.57
C ASP A 189 5.06 -48.53 91.82
N PRO A 190 3.89 -49.07 91.44
CA PRO A 190 2.60 -48.39 91.59
C PRO A 190 2.26 -47.96 93.03
N GLU A 191 2.73 -48.71 94.03
CA GLU A 191 2.53 -48.40 95.44
C GLU A 191 3.42 -47.24 95.90
N ALA A 192 4.67 -47.18 95.42
CA ALA A 192 5.55 -46.02 95.62
C ALA A 192 5.03 -44.74 94.90
N LEU A 193 4.42 -44.88 93.72
CA LEU A 193 3.77 -43.77 93.01
C LEU A 193 2.55 -43.26 93.77
N ALA A 194 1.72 -44.15 94.33
CA ALA A 194 0.58 -43.78 95.17
C ALA A 194 1.02 -42.98 96.41
N LEU A 195 2.08 -43.42 97.10
CA LEU A 195 2.66 -42.71 98.25
C LEU A 195 3.29 -41.36 97.88
N MET A 196 3.91 -41.24 96.70
CA MET A 196 4.42 -39.96 96.19
C MET A 196 3.30 -38.96 95.90
N VAL A 197 2.15 -39.43 95.42
CA VAL A 197 0.96 -38.60 95.18
C VAL A 197 0.24 -38.25 96.48
N GLU A 198 0.28 -39.14 97.49
CA GLU A 198 -0.31 -38.92 98.83
C GLU A 198 0.48 -37.94 99.73
N GLY A 199 1.66 -37.47 99.30
CA GLY A 199 2.26 -36.23 99.79
C GLY A 199 3.52 -36.36 100.66
N ASP A 200 3.92 -37.56 101.07
CA ASP A 200 4.99 -37.72 102.08
C ASP A 200 6.41 -37.89 101.51
N VAL A 201 6.59 -38.07 100.19
CA VAL A 201 7.91 -38.29 99.55
C VAL A 201 8.38 -37.08 98.71
N PHE A 202 7.58 -36.02 98.60
CA PHE A 202 7.88 -34.87 97.75
C PHE A 202 9.17 -34.11 98.11
N ILE A 203 9.64 -34.21 99.36
CA ILE A 203 10.76 -33.41 99.89
C ILE A 203 12.13 -33.86 99.34
N CYS A 204 12.33 -35.16 99.09
CA CYS A 204 13.63 -35.69 98.65
C CYS A 204 13.92 -35.42 97.16
N ILE A 205 12.90 -35.34 96.30
CA ILE A 205 13.09 -35.06 94.86
C ILE A 205 13.18 -33.55 94.61
N LEU A 206 12.48 -32.72 95.40
CA LEU A 206 12.55 -31.25 95.30
C LEU A 206 13.93 -30.69 95.67
N THR A 207 14.67 -31.34 96.56
CA THR A 207 16.04 -30.94 96.96
C THR A 207 17.05 -31.19 95.84
N ASP A 208 16.94 -32.30 95.11
CA ASP A 208 17.76 -32.57 93.91
C ASP A 208 17.39 -31.67 92.72
N LEU A 209 16.11 -31.34 92.55
CA LEU A 209 15.61 -30.39 91.56
C LEU A 209 16.17 -28.97 91.75
N SER A 210 16.34 -28.54 93.01
CA SER A 210 16.88 -27.23 93.38
C SER A 210 18.36 -27.08 92.98
N LEU A 211 19.12 -28.18 92.96
CA LEU A 211 20.52 -28.22 92.53
C LEU A 211 20.70 -28.19 90.99
N ILE A 212 19.70 -28.62 90.21
CA ILE A 212 19.77 -28.68 88.74
C ILE A 212 19.31 -27.36 88.07
N LEU A 213 18.48 -26.58 88.76
CA LEU A 213 17.90 -25.34 88.25
C LEU A 213 18.66 -24.05 88.64
N SER A 214 19.74 -24.18 89.42
CA SER A 214 20.70 -23.08 89.73
C SER A 214 21.78 -22.98 88.66
#